data_AF-A0A528B0A8-F1
#
_entry.id   AF-A0A528B0A8-F1
#
_cell.length_a   1.000
_cell.length_b   1.000
_cell.length_c   1.000
_cell.angle_alpha   90.00
_cell.angle_beta   90.00
_cell.angle_gamma   90.00
#
_symmetry.space_group_name_H-M   'P 1'
#
loop_
_entity.id
_entity.type
_entity.pdbx_description
1 polymer ?
#
loop_
_entity_poly.entity_id
_entity_poly.type
_entity_poly.pdbx_seq_one_letter_code
_entity_poly.pdbx_strand_id
1 'polypeptide(L)'
;RYEWSGYVAPEDLPSARNPERGFLATANEMNLPSGWKVDNPPIGYEWSDRSRAQRICRVLDGQPKHTLGDSCALQNDLYSIPAERMQAILRHLRFENEAAGRAAAHMLAWDCVTDPESSPAALFETWITSH
;
A
#
# COMPACT_ATOMS: atom_id res chain seq x y z
N ARG A 1 4.25 35.90 -10.98
CA ARG A 1 3.17 34.99 -10.53
C ARG A 1 3.64 33.60 -10.92
N TYR A 2 3.71 32.63 -10.00
CA TYR A 2 4.47 31.35 -10.08
C TYR A 2 5.92 31.38 -9.57
N GLU A 3 6.46 32.55 -9.23
CA GLU A 3 7.75 32.62 -8.52
C GLU A 3 7.59 32.15 -7.08
N TRP A 4 8.62 31.50 -6.55
CA TRP A 4 8.67 31.13 -5.15
C TRP A 4 8.76 32.39 -4.28
N SER A 5 8.03 32.38 -3.17
CA SER A 5 7.97 33.51 -2.21
C SER A 5 8.61 33.13 -0.88
N GLY A 6 9.79 32.49 -0.95
CA GLY A 6 10.51 32.01 0.22
C GLY A 6 10.29 30.52 0.50
N TYR A 7 10.54 30.13 1.76
CA TYR A 7 10.49 28.75 2.23
C TYR A 7 9.41 28.59 3.31
N VAL A 8 8.85 27.39 3.40
CA VAL A 8 7.97 26.99 4.52
C VAL A 8 8.84 26.73 5.75
N ALA A 9 8.47 27.27 6.90
CA ALA A 9 9.21 27.01 8.14
C ALA A 9 9.03 25.55 8.58
N PRO A 10 10.05 24.90 9.17
CA PRO A 10 9.94 23.50 9.59
C PRO A 10 8.79 23.23 10.57
N GLU A 11 8.52 24.17 11.48
CA GLU A 11 7.41 24.14 12.44
C GLU A 11 6.02 24.21 11.80
N ASP A 12 5.92 24.72 10.57
CA ASP A 12 4.67 24.74 9.80
C ASP A 12 4.43 23.43 9.05
N LEU A 13 5.39 22.49 9.02
CA LEU A 13 5.27 21.21 8.32
C LEU A 13 4.55 20.15 9.20
N PRO A 14 3.88 19.16 8.57
CA PRO A 14 3.29 18.05 9.31
C PRO A 14 4.36 17.26 10.06
N SER A 15 4.13 17.01 11.35
CA SER A 15 5.03 16.22 12.17
C SER A 15 4.26 15.39 13.20
N ALA A 16 4.89 14.31 13.67
CA ALA A 16 4.39 13.48 14.74
C ALA A 16 5.55 13.00 15.60
N ARG A 17 5.37 12.97 16.93
CA ARG A 17 6.38 12.51 17.89
C ARG A 17 5.71 11.65 18.94
N ASN A 18 6.27 10.46 19.19
CA ASN A 18 5.74 9.47 20.14
C ASN A 18 4.21 9.31 20.06
N PRO A 19 3.66 8.98 18.88
CA PRO A 19 2.21 8.84 18.74
C PRO A 19 1.70 7.69 19.62
N GLU A 20 0.45 7.78 20.08
CA GLU A 20 -0.18 6.79 20.97
C GLU A 20 -0.13 5.36 20.38
N ARG A 21 -0.22 5.23 19.05
CA ARG A 21 -0.10 3.93 18.35
C ARG A 21 1.26 3.24 18.52
N GLY A 22 2.27 3.93 19.05
CA GLY A 22 3.57 3.34 19.40
C GLY A 22 4.60 3.25 18.26
N PHE A 23 4.26 3.60 17.03
CA PHE A 23 5.20 3.59 15.90
C PHE A 23 4.98 4.73 14.89
N LEU A 24 5.99 4.97 14.05
CA LEU A 24 5.91 5.78 12.84
C LEU A 24 6.24 4.89 11.64
N ALA A 25 5.45 5.01 10.57
CA ALA A 25 5.66 4.30 9.32
C ALA A 25 5.29 5.21 8.16
N THR A 26 6.13 5.27 7.14
CA THR A 26 5.88 5.94 5.87
C THR A 26 6.43 5.07 4.74
N ALA A 27 5.74 5.04 3.62
CA ALA A 27 6.02 4.26 2.43
C ALA A 27 5.56 5.02 1.18
N ASN A 28 5.85 6.33 1.13
CA ASN A 28 5.53 7.26 0.02
C ASN A 28 4.03 7.46 -0.28
N GLU A 29 3.15 6.98 0.59
CA GLU A 29 1.71 7.22 0.55
C GLU A 29 1.38 8.68 0.91
N MET A 30 0.17 9.13 0.52
CA MET A 30 -0.38 10.38 1.04
C MET A 30 -0.65 10.22 2.54
N ASN A 31 0.19 10.86 3.34
CA ASN A 31 0.20 10.76 4.80
C ASN A 31 0.02 12.12 5.49
N LEU A 32 -0.51 13.10 4.77
CA LEU A 32 -0.88 14.38 5.37
C LEU A 32 -1.99 14.17 6.41
N PRO A 33 -1.97 14.91 7.53
CA PRO A 33 -3.04 14.84 8.52
C PRO A 33 -4.41 15.14 7.91
N SER A 34 -5.48 14.54 8.43
CA SER A 34 -6.85 14.76 7.91
C SER A 34 -7.30 16.23 7.91
N GLY A 35 -6.70 17.06 8.76
CA GLY A 35 -6.95 18.50 8.82
C GLY A 35 -6.12 19.34 7.84
N TRP A 36 -5.21 18.74 7.07
CA TRP A 36 -4.36 19.46 6.12
C TRP A 36 -5.15 19.82 4.86
N LYS A 37 -5.44 21.11 4.68
CA LYS A 37 -6.32 21.64 3.63
C LYS A 37 -5.54 22.49 2.62
N VAL A 38 -6.25 22.98 1.61
CA VAL A 38 -5.69 23.85 0.55
C VAL A 38 -5.10 25.15 1.08
N ASP A 39 -5.52 25.61 2.26
CA ASP A 39 -4.98 26.81 2.91
C ASP A 39 -3.64 26.55 3.61
N ASN A 40 -3.25 25.27 3.79
CA ASN A 40 -1.93 24.91 4.29
C ASN A 40 -0.87 24.96 3.17
N PRO A 41 0.43 25.05 3.50
CA PRO A 41 1.49 24.99 2.52
C PRO A 41 1.41 23.70 1.67
N PRO A 42 1.59 23.80 0.35
CA PRO A 42 1.59 22.61 -0.51
C PRO A 42 2.86 21.79 -0.27
N ILE A 43 2.70 20.52 0.11
CA ILE A 43 3.81 19.60 0.40
C ILE A 43 4.13 18.72 -0.81
N GLY A 44 3.09 18.27 -1.50
CA GLY A 44 3.17 17.40 -2.66
C GLY A 44 1.80 17.29 -3.31
N TYR A 45 1.79 16.84 -4.55
CA TYR A 45 0.56 16.62 -5.33
C TYR A 45 0.49 15.20 -5.90
N GLU A 46 1.55 14.42 -5.70
CA GLU A 46 1.71 13.07 -6.22
C GLU A 46 2.21 12.17 -5.09
N TRP A 47 1.61 11.00 -4.98
CA TRP A 47 1.95 9.99 -3.98
C TRP A 47 1.90 8.61 -4.59
N SER A 48 2.66 7.69 -4.00
CA SER A 48 2.52 6.27 -4.34
C SER A 48 1.19 5.72 -3.83
N ASP A 49 0.71 4.63 -4.45
CA ASP A 49 -0.40 3.87 -3.89
C ASP A 49 -0.08 3.43 -2.45
N ARG A 50 -1.11 3.53 -1.60
CA ARG A 50 -0.99 3.35 -0.15
C ARG A 50 -0.76 1.90 0.30
N SER A 51 -0.70 0.93 -0.61
CA SER A 51 -0.67 -0.49 -0.26
C SER A 51 0.53 -0.87 0.62
N ARG A 52 1.74 -0.37 0.35
CA ARG A 52 2.90 -0.65 1.21
C ARG A 52 2.70 -0.11 2.62
N ALA A 53 2.24 1.14 2.74
CA ALA A 53 1.95 1.76 4.03
C ALA A 53 0.87 0.98 4.79
N GLN A 54 -0.20 0.58 4.10
CA GLN A 54 -1.27 -0.22 4.70
C GLN A 54 -0.76 -1.59 5.18
N ARG A 55 0.12 -2.26 4.43
CA ARG A 55 0.69 -3.54 4.84
C ARG A 55 1.58 -3.38 6.08
N ILE A 56 2.44 -2.36 6.09
CA ILE A 56 3.30 -2.04 7.25
C ILE A 56 2.44 -1.77 8.49
N CYS A 57 1.42 -0.90 8.39
CA CYS A 57 0.53 -0.62 9.52
C CYS A 57 -0.19 -1.89 10.00
N ARG A 58 -0.76 -2.70 9.10
CA ARG A 58 -1.44 -3.97 9.46
C ARG A 58 -0.53 -4.92 10.25
N VAL A 59 0.75 -5.03 9.89
CA VAL A 59 1.71 -5.88 10.61
C VAL A 59 2.05 -5.28 11.98
N LEU A 60 2.40 -3.99 12.04
CA LEU A 60 2.81 -3.34 13.28
C LEU A 60 1.66 -3.19 14.28
N ASP A 61 0.45 -2.88 13.82
CA ASP A 61 -0.76 -2.82 14.65
C ASP A 61 -1.08 -4.18 15.29
N GLY A 62 -0.73 -5.28 14.62
CA GLY A 62 -0.91 -6.65 15.12
C GLY A 62 0.17 -7.11 16.11
N GLN A 63 1.20 -6.30 16.38
CA GLN A 63 2.39 -6.70 17.13
C GLN A 63 2.61 -5.78 18.35
N PRO A 64 2.07 -6.10 19.54
CA PRO A 64 2.30 -5.31 20.74
C PRO A 64 3.76 -5.35 21.22
N LYS A 65 4.54 -6.32 20.75
CA LYS A 65 6.00 -6.39 20.88
C LYS A 65 6.56 -6.69 19.49
N HIS A 66 7.59 -5.94 19.10
CA HIS A 66 8.25 -6.09 17.81
C HIS A 66 9.72 -6.37 18.04
N THR A 67 10.19 -7.52 17.56
CA THR A 67 11.58 -7.95 17.68
C THR A 67 12.38 -7.56 16.43
N LEU A 68 13.72 -7.71 16.50
CA LEU A 68 14.56 -7.56 15.32
C LEU A 68 14.18 -8.57 14.22
N GLY A 69 13.80 -9.80 14.60
CA GLY A 69 13.34 -10.81 13.65
C GLY A 69 12.06 -10.39 12.93
N ASP A 70 11.13 -9.75 13.63
CA ASP A 70 9.91 -9.20 13.04
C ASP A 70 10.21 -8.07 12.05
N SER A 71 11.21 -7.22 12.34
CA SER A 71 11.66 -6.19 11.40
C SER A 71 12.22 -6.81 10.11
N CYS A 72 13.04 -7.86 10.23
CA CYS A 72 13.56 -8.59 9.07
C CYS A 72 12.43 -9.24 8.26
N ALA A 73 11.46 -9.85 8.93
CA ALA A 73 10.29 -10.43 8.27
C ALA A 73 9.47 -9.36 7.53
N LEU A 74 9.18 -8.23 8.18
CA LEU A 74 8.43 -7.13 7.57
C LEU A 74 9.17 -6.52 6.36
N GLN A 75 10.50 -6.43 6.41
CA GLN A 75 11.29 -5.92 5.29
C GLN A 75 11.28 -6.85 4.07
N ASN A 76 10.99 -8.15 4.27
CA ASN A 76 10.88 -9.17 3.23
C ASN A 76 9.42 -9.60 2.99
N ASP A 77 8.44 -8.79 3.42
CA ASP A 77 7.03 -9.11 3.25
C ASP A 77 6.61 -9.02 1.78
N LEU A 78 6.07 -10.12 1.26
CA LEU A 78 5.64 -10.27 -0.14
C LEU A 78 4.12 -10.22 -0.31
N TYR A 79 3.36 -9.76 0.70
CA TYR A 79 1.91 -9.71 0.60
C TYR A 79 1.42 -8.53 -0.26
N SER A 80 0.65 -8.82 -1.31
CA SER A 80 0.10 -7.82 -2.23
C SER A 80 -1.32 -7.41 -1.83
N ILE A 81 -1.45 -6.23 -1.21
CA ILE A 81 -2.76 -5.59 -0.99
C ILE A 81 -3.49 -5.30 -2.32
N PRO A 82 -2.82 -4.89 -3.41
CA PRO A 82 -3.48 -4.77 -4.72
C PRO A 82 -4.10 -6.09 -5.19
N ALA A 83 -3.43 -7.23 -4.99
CA ALA A 83 -3.99 -8.54 -5.30
C ALA A 83 -5.22 -8.88 -4.44
N GLU A 84 -5.19 -8.58 -3.13
CA GLU A 84 -6.34 -8.74 -2.24
C GLU A 84 -7.56 -7.95 -2.73
N ARG A 85 -7.34 -6.68 -3.14
CA ARG A 85 -8.39 -5.82 -3.71
C ARG A 85 -8.91 -6.37 -5.03
N MET A 86 -8.02 -6.85 -5.90
CA MET A 86 -8.39 -7.48 -7.17
C MET A 86 -9.26 -8.71 -6.94
N GLN A 87 -8.87 -9.61 -6.03
CA GLN A 87 -9.68 -10.76 -5.67
C GLN A 87 -11.07 -10.35 -5.16
N ALA A 88 -11.17 -9.30 -4.35
CA ALA A 88 -12.45 -8.80 -3.86
C ALA A 88 -13.38 -8.41 -5.03
N ILE A 89 -12.86 -7.76 -6.07
CA ILE A 89 -13.61 -7.43 -7.28
C ILE A 89 -13.95 -8.71 -8.07
N LEU A 90 -12.97 -9.59 -8.31
CA LEU A 90 -13.12 -10.82 -9.10
C LEU A 90 -14.23 -11.74 -8.57
N ARG A 91 -14.43 -11.82 -7.25
CA ARG A 91 -15.50 -12.65 -6.63
C ARG A 91 -16.90 -12.28 -7.14
N HIS A 92 -17.11 -11.05 -7.56
CA HIS A 92 -18.40 -10.55 -8.02
C HIS A 92 -18.59 -10.65 -9.53
N LEU A 93 -17.57 -11.06 -10.28
CA LEU A 93 -17.64 -11.17 -11.73
C LEU A 93 -18.06 -12.57 -12.19
N ARG A 94 -18.59 -12.64 -13.41
CA ARG A 94 -18.91 -13.88 -14.11
C ARG A 94 -18.24 -13.82 -15.48
N PHE A 95 -17.65 -14.94 -15.90
CA PHE A 95 -16.89 -15.02 -17.13
C PHE A 95 -17.54 -16.05 -18.04
N GLU A 96 -17.97 -15.62 -19.23
CA GLU A 96 -18.50 -16.52 -20.27
C GLU A 96 -17.38 -17.25 -21.00
N ASN A 97 -16.20 -16.62 -21.10
CA ASN A 97 -15.01 -17.23 -21.67
C ASN A 97 -14.36 -18.20 -20.66
N GLU A 98 -14.21 -19.47 -21.06
CA GLU A 98 -13.65 -20.51 -20.18
C GLU A 98 -12.22 -20.21 -19.71
N ALA A 99 -11.37 -19.65 -20.57
CA ALA A 99 -9.98 -19.32 -20.21
C ALA A 99 -9.95 -18.21 -19.16
N ALA A 100 -10.78 -17.18 -19.31
CA ALA A 100 -10.96 -16.13 -18.31
C ALA A 100 -11.53 -16.69 -17.00
N GLY A 101 -12.50 -17.60 -17.07
CA GLY A 101 -13.03 -18.29 -15.88
C GLY A 101 -11.97 -19.08 -15.12
N ARG A 102 -11.09 -19.82 -15.81
CA ARG A 102 -9.95 -20.53 -15.20
C ARG A 102 -8.92 -19.57 -14.60
N ALA A 103 -8.58 -18.49 -15.30
CA ALA A 103 -7.67 -17.47 -14.80
C ALA A 103 -8.19 -16.81 -13.52
N ALA A 104 -9.47 -16.43 -13.50
CA ALA A 104 -10.11 -15.85 -12.33
C ALA A 104 -10.14 -16.84 -11.15
N ALA A 105 -10.50 -18.11 -11.40
CA ALA A 105 -10.48 -19.14 -10.35
C ALA A 105 -9.07 -19.34 -9.78
N HIS A 106 -8.04 -19.33 -10.63
CA HIS A 106 -6.63 -19.43 -10.22
C HIS A 106 -6.21 -18.25 -9.32
N MET A 107 -6.56 -17.03 -9.72
CA MET A 107 -6.28 -15.83 -8.92
C MET A 107 -7.07 -15.80 -7.62
N LEU A 108 -8.31 -16.32 -7.58
CA LEU A 108 -9.15 -16.36 -6.39
C LEU A 108 -8.71 -17.38 -5.34
N ALA A 109 -7.97 -18.42 -5.74
CA ALA A 109 -7.43 -19.44 -4.85
C ALA A 109 -6.09 -19.04 -4.22
N TRP A 110 -5.44 -17.99 -4.73
CA TRP A 110 -4.15 -17.49 -4.25
C TRP A 110 -4.26 -16.79 -2.89
N ASP A 111 -3.19 -16.82 -2.11
CA ASP A 111 -3.06 -16.17 -0.80
C ASP A 111 -2.59 -14.71 -0.89
N CYS A 112 -2.44 -14.17 -2.10
CA CYS A 112 -1.91 -12.83 -2.40
C CYS A 112 -0.42 -12.63 -2.06
N VAL A 113 0.37 -13.70 -1.86
CA VAL A 113 1.82 -13.62 -1.65
C VAL A 113 2.58 -13.73 -2.96
N THR A 114 3.36 -12.71 -3.32
CA THR A 114 4.12 -12.61 -4.58
C THR A 114 5.49 -13.28 -4.49
N ASP A 115 5.50 -14.51 -3.99
CA ASP A 115 6.68 -15.37 -3.97
C ASP A 115 7.10 -15.79 -5.41
N PRO A 116 8.40 -15.99 -5.69
CA PRO A 116 8.87 -16.41 -7.02
C PRO A 116 8.22 -17.67 -7.59
N GLU A 117 7.77 -18.60 -6.74
CA GLU A 117 7.11 -19.85 -7.17
C GLU A 117 5.59 -19.69 -7.37
N SER A 118 5.04 -18.48 -7.14
CA SER A 118 3.61 -18.20 -7.23
C SER A 118 3.17 -17.92 -8.68
N SER A 119 2.68 -18.97 -9.36
CA SER A 119 2.05 -18.81 -10.67
C SER A 119 0.86 -17.82 -10.72
N PRO A 120 -0.05 -17.73 -9.71
CA PRO A 120 -1.09 -16.69 -9.73
C PRO A 120 -0.51 -15.28 -9.52
N ALA A 121 0.62 -15.13 -8.81
CA ALA A 121 1.30 -13.83 -8.72
C ALA A 121 1.84 -13.39 -10.08
N ALA A 122 2.49 -14.28 -10.83
CA ALA A 122 2.98 -13.96 -12.18
C ALA A 122 1.85 -13.51 -13.13
N LEU A 123 0.70 -14.19 -13.05
CA LEU A 123 -0.50 -13.79 -13.80
C LEU A 123 -1.02 -12.41 -13.37
N PHE A 124 -1.11 -12.17 -12.06
CA PHE A 124 -1.54 -10.89 -11.51
C PHE A 124 -0.64 -9.73 -11.92
N GLU A 125 0.68 -9.87 -11.76
CA GLU A 125 1.65 -8.82 -12.06
C GLU A 125 1.65 -8.48 -13.56
N THR A 126 1.55 -9.50 -14.42
CA THR A 126 1.42 -9.29 -15.87
C THR A 126 0.13 -8.55 -16.21
N TRP A 127 -0.97 -8.90 -15.55
CA TRP A 127 -2.26 -8.25 -15.76
C TRP A 127 -2.19 -6.76 -15.42
N ILE A 128 -1.78 -6.40 -14.20
CA ILE A 128 -1.83 -5.01 -13.71
C ILE A 128 -0.82 -4.08 -14.38
N THR A 129 0.23 -4.63 -15.00
CA THR A 129 1.25 -3.84 -15.70
C THR A 129 0.95 -3.66 -17.18
N SER A 130 0.09 -4.51 -17.76
CA SER A 130 -0.15 -4.55 -19.21
C SER A 130 -1.58 -4.20 -19.63
N HIS A 131 -2.53 -4.11 -18.70
CA HIS A 131 -3.95 -3.85 -18.94
C HIS A 131 -4.53 -2.93 -17.87
#